data_AF-A0A840EF69-F1
#
_entry.id   AF-A0A840EF69-F1
#
_cell.length_a   1.000
_cell.length_b   1.000
_cell.length_c   1.000
_cell.angle_alpha   90.00
_cell.angle_beta   90.00
_cell.angle_gamma   90.00
#
_symmetry.space_group_name_H-M   'P 1'
#
loop_
_entity.id
_entity.type
_entity.pdbx_description
1 polymer ?
#
loop_
_entity_poly.entity_id
_entity_poly.type
_entity_poly.pdbx_seq_one_letter_code
_entity_poly.pdbx_strand_id
1 'polypeptide(L)'
;MLIRKILLSLLALFVLASCTKDEQFALNTSESDVQRIGASALAKGKARGKSESVAIYENPAGEWMIIPGAHSELRRTKNGITAHFKTENLIPGNAYTLWFVVFGDEPGPPSSTYAAGHIVGASGKGNFSGHLHLGDGFDAPRTLTEFDSPLTAEVHLALRTHGPAQPGIIPSQINTMDGGCTSGFPSGPSLHPDSDEVGYCANIQVAVHPGN
;
A
#
# COMPACT_ATOMS: atom_id res chain seq x y z
N MET A 1 -23.34 -47.36 -40.04
CA MET A 1 -23.96 -46.61 -41.16
C MET A 1 -23.57 -45.15 -40.99
N LEU A 2 -22.62 -44.64 -41.78
CA LEU A 2 -22.81 -43.91 -43.06
C LEU A 2 -23.04 -42.39 -42.78
N ILE A 3 -22.01 -41.53 -42.71
CA ILE A 3 -21.24 -40.87 -43.81
C ILE A 3 -21.91 -39.56 -44.36
N ARG A 4 -21.10 -38.48 -44.40
CA ARG A 4 -21.07 -37.27 -45.29
C ARG A 4 -22.11 -36.15 -45.08
N LYS A 5 -21.69 -34.90 -44.80
CA LYS A 5 -21.05 -33.84 -45.65
C LYS A 5 -22.00 -33.18 -46.69
N ILE A 6 -22.37 -31.92 -46.48
CA ILE A 6 -22.64 -30.82 -47.46
C ILE A 6 -22.53 -29.51 -46.63
N LEU A 7 -21.62 -28.53 -46.76
CA LEU A 7 -20.95 -27.77 -47.85
C LEU A 7 -21.83 -26.71 -48.56
N LEU A 8 -21.55 -25.42 -48.30
CA LEU A 8 -21.54 -24.20 -49.14
C LEU A 8 -22.08 -23.01 -48.32
N SER A 9 -21.33 -21.95 -47.96
CA SER A 9 -20.45 -21.02 -48.71
C SER A 9 -21.17 -19.73 -49.11
N LEU A 10 -20.67 -18.59 -48.59
CA LEU A 10 -20.52 -17.23 -49.13
C LEU A 10 -20.85 -16.17 -48.05
N LEU A 11 -20.24 -14.99 -47.94
CA LEU A 11 -19.00 -14.33 -48.39
C LEU A 11 -19.23 -12.84 -48.02
N ALA A 12 -18.30 -12.18 -47.31
CA ALA A 12 -17.99 -10.74 -47.34
C ALA A 12 -17.18 -10.41 -46.07
N LEU A 13 -15.85 -10.42 -46.06
CA LEU A 13 -14.91 -9.50 -46.72
C LEU A 13 -15.09 -8.05 -46.24
N PHE A 14 -14.31 -7.60 -45.24
CA PHE A 14 -13.88 -6.21 -45.14
C PHE A 14 -12.49 -6.09 -44.45
N VAL A 15 -11.48 -6.01 -45.31
CA VAL A 15 -10.29 -5.13 -45.31
C VAL A 15 -9.39 -5.06 -44.06
N LEU A 16 -8.23 -5.72 -44.16
CA LEU A 16 -6.98 -5.31 -43.52
C LEU A 16 -6.30 -4.23 -44.38
N ALA A 17 -5.95 -3.09 -43.78
CA ALA A 17 -5.01 -2.14 -44.36
C ALA A 17 -3.70 -2.17 -43.55
N SER A 18 -2.67 -2.75 -44.15
CA SER A 18 -1.27 -2.58 -43.74
C SER A 18 -0.78 -1.19 -44.18
N CYS A 19 -0.04 -0.50 -43.31
CA CYS A 19 0.92 0.51 -43.72
C CYS A 19 2.31 0.13 -43.20
N THR A 20 3.20 -0.22 -44.12
CA THR A 20 4.66 -0.24 -43.94
C THR A 20 5.23 1.00 -44.61
N LYS A 21 6.21 1.67 -43.98
CA LYS A 21 7.58 1.89 -44.50
C LYS A 21 8.27 3.06 -43.79
N ASP A 22 9.55 2.82 -43.53
CA ASP A 22 10.58 3.76 -43.10
C ASP A 22 10.69 4.96 -44.05
N GLU A 23 10.94 6.14 -43.48
CA GLU A 23 11.51 7.27 -44.19
C GLU A 23 12.68 7.82 -43.39
N GLN A 24 13.88 7.62 -43.93
CA GLN A 24 15.09 8.33 -43.52
C GLN A 24 14.97 9.77 -44.04
N PHE A 25 14.97 10.75 -43.14
CA PHE A 25 15.26 12.13 -43.50
C PHE A 25 16.62 12.51 -42.93
N ALA A 26 17.64 12.48 -43.79
CA ALA A 26 18.94 13.04 -43.50
C ALA A 26 18.83 14.57 -43.53
N LEU A 27 19.10 15.22 -42.39
CA LEU A 27 19.29 16.66 -42.32
C LEU A 27 20.69 16.93 -41.79
N ASN A 28 21.55 17.36 -42.71
CA ASN A 28 22.90 17.85 -42.45
C ASN A 28 22.83 19.03 -41.47
N THR A 29 23.37 18.85 -40.27
CA THR A 29 23.74 19.97 -39.40
C THR A 29 25.19 19.79 -39.00
N SER A 30 26.00 20.78 -39.36
CA SER A 30 27.44 20.85 -39.10
C SER A 30 27.78 20.68 -37.62
N GLU A 31 28.80 19.87 -37.35
CA GLU A 31 29.30 19.39 -36.04
C GLU A 31 29.76 20.47 -35.03
N SER A 32 29.56 21.77 -35.25
CA SER A 32 30.13 22.83 -34.40
C SER A 32 29.15 23.61 -33.51
N ASP A 33 27.84 23.54 -33.71
CA ASP A 33 26.91 24.54 -33.11
C ASP A 33 25.92 24.02 -32.05
N VAL A 34 25.85 22.71 -31.76
CA VAL A 34 24.88 22.17 -30.76
C VAL A 34 25.49 22.00 -29.36
N GLN A 35 26.81 22.17 -29.20
CA GLN A 35 27.52 21.93 -27.94
C GLN A 35 27.35 23.05 -26.88
N ARG A 36 26.51 24.07 -27.13
CA ARG A 36 26.36 25.25 -26.26
C ARG A 36 24.94 25.64 -25.84
N ILE A 37 23.92 24.88 -26.24
CA ILE A 37 22.56 24.96 -25.69
C ILE A 37 22.28 23.58 -25.06
N GLY A 38 22.90 23.22 -23.94
CA GLY A 38 22.80 23.94 -22.68
C GLY A 38 22.02 23.06 -21.71
N ALA A 39 22.68 21.99 -21.24
CA ALA A 39 22.77 21.47 -19.86
C ALA A 39 21.61 21.68 -18.83
N SER A 40 20.39 22.02 -19.25
CA SER A 40 19.26 22.40 -18.40
C SER A 40 17.99 21.59 -18.73
N ALA A 41 17.92 20.97 -19.91
CA ALA A 41 16.78 20.14 -20.31
C ALA A 41 16.93 18.63 -19.98
N LEU A 42 18.02 18.23 -19.32
CA LEU A 42 18.35 16.82 -19.03
C LEU A 42 18.37 16.54 -17.51
N ALA A 43 17.39 16.99 -16.74
CA ALA A 43 17.27 16.65 -15.31
C ALA A 43 15.82 16.71 -14.75
N LYS A 44 14.80 16.45 -15.57
CA LYS A 44 13.41 16.27 -15.09
C LYS A 44 12.78 14.96 -15.53
N GLY A 45 13.58 13.89 -15.57
CA GLY A 45 13.05 12.58 -15.23
C GLY A 45 12.84 12.57 -13.72
N LYS A 46 11.63 12.87 -13.25
CA LYS A 46 11.24 12.65 -11.85
C LYS A 46 11.63 11.21 -11.53
N ALA A 47 12.63 11.00 -10.67
CA ALA A 47 13.01 9.66 -10.19
C ALA A 47 11.72 9.00 -9.71
N ARG A 48 11.20 8.06 -10.52
CA ARG A 48 9.94 7.39 -10.25
C ARG A 48 10.26 6.44 -9.10
N GLY A 49 9.91 6.85 -7.89
CA GLY A 49 10.14 6.05 -6.68
C GLY A 49 9.69 4.61 -6.91
N LYS A 50 10.47 3.65 -6.40
CA LYS A 50 10.13 2.23 -6.48
C LYS A 50 8.81 2.03 -5.72
N SER A 51 7.81 1.47 -6.39
CA SER A 51 6.51 1.15 -5.81
C SER A 51 6.37 -0.36 -5.79
N GLU A 52 6.05 -0.89 -4.63
CA GLU A 52 5.97 -2.32 -4.37
C GLU A 52 4.56 -2.62 -3.86
N SER A 53 3.97 -3.74 -4.29
CA SER A 53 2.66 -4.17 -3.82
C SER A 53 2.77 -5.56 -3.22
N VAL A 54 2.18 -5.74 -2.03
CA VAL A 54 2.21 -6.98 -1.27
C VAL A 54 0.80 -7.36 -0.82
N ALA A 55 0.59 -8.64 -0.55
CA ALA A 55 -0.64 -9.14 0.04
C ALA A 55 -0.80 -8.66 1.49
N ILE A 56 -2.05 -8.55 1.93
CA ILE A 56 -2.41 -8.33 3.34
C ILE A 56 -2.78 -9.66 3.96
N TYR A 57 -2.27 -9.89 5.16
CA TYR A 57 -2.48 -11.10 5.93
C TYR A 57 -3.30 -10.83 7.19
N GLU A 58 -4.10 -11.81 7.56
CA GLU A 58 -4.80 -11.91 8.84
C GLU A 58 -4.48 -13.23 9.54
N ASN A 59 -4.78 -13.30 10.84
CA ASN A 59 -4.55 -14.49 11.64
C ASN A 59 -5.79 -14.90 12.48
N PRO A 60 -6.92 -15.30 11.86
CA PRO A 60 -8.17 -15.52 12.56
C PRO A 60 -8.18 -16.73 13.52
N ALA A 61 -7.25 -17.68 13.38
CA ALA A 61 -7.24 -18.92 14.16
C ALA A 61 -5.83 -19.46 14.49
N GLY A 62 -4.82 -18.60 14.51
CA GLY A 62 -3.41 -19.01 14.63
C GLY A 62 -2.74 -19.32 13.27
N GLU A 63 -3.50 -19.26 12.17
CA GLU A 63 -3.02 -19.45 10.80
C GLU A 63 -3.04 -18.15 10.00
N TRP A 64 -1.91 -17.84 9.36
CA TRP A 64 -1.78 -16.65 8.49
C TRP A 64 -2.45 -16.89 7.15
N MET A 65 -3.47 -16.09 6.83
CA MET A 65 -4.21 -16.17 5.59
C MET A 65 -4.17 -14.84 4.84
N ILE A 66 -4.12 -14.91 3.51
CA ILE A 66 -4.25 -13.74 2.65
C ILE A 66 -5.71 -13.32 2.61
N ILE A 67 -5.97 -12.02 2.70
CA ILE A 67 -7.31 -11.45 2.48
C ILE A 67 -7.52 -11.25 0.98
N PRO A 68 -8.42 -11.99 0.32
CA PRO A 68 -8.61 -11.87 -1.12
C PRO A 68 -9.03 -10.45 -1.54
N GLY A 69 -8.38 -9.90 -2.56
CA GLY A 69 -8.65 -8.55 -3.07
C GLY A 69 -8.00 -7.41 -2.27
N ALA A 70 -7.51 -7.69 -1.05
CA ALA A 70 -6.75 -6.74 -0.27
C ALA A 70 -5.28 -6.68 -0.71
N HIS A 71 -4.69 -5.49 -0.66
CA HIS A 71 -3.28 -5.28 -0.94
C HIS A 71 -2.76 -4.02 -0.26
N SER A 72 -1.46 -4.01 0.00
CA SER A 72 -0.74 -2.81 0.42
C SER A 72 0.28 -2.42 -0.64
N GLU A 73 0.34 -1.13 -0.94
CA GLU A 73 1.38 -0.54 -1.79
C GLU A 73 2.30 0.34 -0.94
N LEU A 74 3.61 0.22 -1.14
CA LEU A 74 4.60 1.10 -0.55
C LEU A 74 5.45 1.73 -1.65
N ARG A 75 5.45 3.06 -1.68
CA ARG A 75 6.31 3.84 -2.58
C ARG A 75 7.46 4.44 -1.79
N ARG A 76 8.67 4.07 -2.15
CA ARG A 76 9.91 4.56 -1.53
C ARG A 76 10.53 5.68 -2.36
N THR A 77 11.00 6.71 -1.67
CA THR A 77 11.77 7.82 -2.26
C THR A 77 12.89 8.21 -1.31
N LYS A 78 13.86 8.99 -1.79
CA LYS A 78 14.92 9.52 -0.92
C LYS A 78 14.42 10.44 0.21
N ASN A 79 13.18 10.91 0.15
CA ASN A 79 12.60 11.84 1.11
C ASN A 79 11.65 11.15 2.12
N GLY A 80 11.37 9.85 1.96
CA GLY A 80 10.38 9.14 2.77
C GLY A 80 9.61 8.08 2.01
N ILE A 81 8.63 7.49 2.68
CA ILE A 81 7.77 6.40 2.19
C ILE A 81 6.29 6.79 2.21
N THR A 82 5.57 6.48 1.15
CA THR A 82 4.10 6.63 1.09
C THR A 82 3.48 5.24 1.04
N ALA A 83 2.55 4.95 1.96
CA ALA A 83 1.82 3.68 1.96
C ALA A 83 0.35 3.90 1.57
N HIS A 84 -0.18 2.94 0.83
CA HIS A 84 -1.61 2.75 0.61
C HIS A 84 -1.99 1.35 1.08
N PHE A 85 -3.01 1.22 1.92
CA PHE A 85 -3.47 -0.04 2.48
C PHE A 85 -4.95 -0.18 2.20
N LYS A 86 -5.31 -1.08 1.28
CA LYS A 86 -6.68 -1.32 0.86
C LYS A 86 -7.10 -2.71 1.30
N THR A 87 -8.12 -2.79 2.15
CA THR A 87 -8.51 -4.03 2.79
C THR A 87 -10.03 -4.18 2.91
N GLU A 88 -10.44 -5.36 3.32
CA GLU A 88 -11.83 -5.77 3.51
C GLU A 88 -11.98 -6.52 4.84
N ASN A 89 -13.15 -7.12 5.07
CA ASN A 89 -13.50 -7.88 6.29
C ASN A 89 -13.44 -7.05 7.59
N LEU A 90 -13.67 -5.74 7.49
CA LEU A 90 -13.75 -4.85 8.65
C LEU A 90 -15.19 -4.73 9.15
N ILE A 91 -15.36 -4.52 10.45
CA ILE A 91 -16.67 -4.36 11.08
C ILE A 91 -17.17 -2.93 10.84
N PRO A 92 -18.33 -2.74 10.18
CA PRO A 92 -18.90 -1.42 10.00
C PRO A 92 -19.19 -0.72 11.33
N GLY A 93 -18.85 0.56 11.44
CA GLY A 93 -19.02 1.35 12.66
C GLY A 93 -17.83 1.32 13.61
N ASN A 94 -16.86 0.42 13.39
CA ASN A 94 -15.66 0.36 14.21
C ASN A 94 -14.61 1.39 13.77
N ALA A 95 -13.85 1.86 14.74
CA ALA A 95 -12.70 2.74 14.54
C ALA A 95 -11.44 1.91 14.28
N TYR A 96 -10.62 2.37 13.34
CA TYR A 96 -9.38 1.72 12.96
C TYR A 96 -8.25 2.72 12.78
N THR A 97 -7.04 2.27 13.10
CA THR A 97 -5.79 2.99 12.84
C THR A 97 -4.81 2.10 12.07
N LEU A 98 -4.02 2.71 11.21
CA LEU A 98 -2.93 2.10 10.46
C LEU A 98 -1.63 2.66 11.03
N TRP A 99 -0.67 1.78 11.28
CA TRP A 99 0.63 2.11 11.84
C TRP A 99 1.75 1.71 10.88
N PHE A 100 2.73 2.59 10.72
CA PHE A 100 4.04 2.20 10.23
C PHE A 100 4.77 1.50 11.37
N VAL A 101 5.29 0.30 11.12
CA VAL A 101 6.20 -0.42 12.01
C VAL A 101 7.48 -0.63 11.21
N VAL A 102 8.52 0.12 11.56
CA VAL A 102 9.76 0.23 10.80
C VAL A 102 10.87 -0.50 11.53
N PHE A 103 11.53 -1.39 10.82
CA PHE A 103 12.76 -2.04 11.25
C PHE A 103 13.92 -1.27 10.64
N GLY A 104 14.87 -0.85 11.48
CA GLY A 104 16.09 -0.20 11.00
C GLY A 104 16.97 -1.16 10.20
N ASP A 105 18.01 -0.63 9.56
CA ASP A 105 18.96 -1.45 8.79
C ASP A 105 19.75 -2.43 9.69
N GLU A 106 19.92 -2.08 10.97
CA GLU A 106 20.54 -2.95 11.98
C GLU A 106 19.49 -3.86 12.65
N PRO A 107 19.81 -5.14 12.94
CA PRO A 107 18.92 -6.04 13.65
C PRO A 107 18.50 -5.47 15.01
N GLY A 108 17.19 -5.37 15.24
CA GLY A 108 16.68 -4.84 16.49
C GLY A 108 15.16 -4.77 16.54
N PRO A 109 14.60 -4.35 17.68
CA PRO A 109 13.18 -4.11 17.80
C PRO A 109 12.74 -2.95 16.89
N PRO A 110 11.56 -3.03 16.25
CA PRO A 110 11.08 -1.99 15.36
C PRO A 110 10.67 -0.73 16.14
N SER A 111 10.54 0.39 15.45
CA SER A 111 9.83 1.57 15.93
C SER A 111 8.49 1.70 15.21
N SER A 112 7.47 2.28 15.87
CA SER A 112 6.16 2.48 15.21
C SER A 112 5.62 3.89 15.32
N THR A 113 4.89 4.34 14.30
CA THR A 113 4.26 5.67 14.25
C THR A 113 2.96 5.65 13.46
N TYR A 114 2.06 6.56 13.80
CA TYR A 114 0.74 6.65 13.19
C TYR A 114 0.84 6.94 11.69
N ALA A 115 0.04 6.26 10.87
CA ALA A 115 -0.07 6.50 9.44
C ALA A 115 -1.40 7.15 9.06
N ALA A 116 -2.52 6.55 9.49
CA ALA A 116 -3.87 6.99 9.15
C ALA A 116 -4.90 6.33 10.07
N GLY A 117 -6.13 6.85 10.11
CA GLY A 117 -7.22 6.24 10.86
C GLY A 117 -8.58 6.81 10.47
N HIS A 118 -9.62 5.99 10.58
CA HIS A 118 -11.01 6.37 10.34
C HIS A 118 -11.99 5.34 10.90
N ILE A 119 -13.28 5.69 10.86
CA ILE A 119 -14.38 4.77 11.15
C ILE A 119 -14.83 4.11 9.85
N VAL A 120 -14.91 2.78 9.82
CA VAL A 120 -15.28 2.02 8.63
C VAL A 120 -16.79 2.10 8.39
N GLY A 121 -17.17 2.34 7.13
CA GLY A 121 -18.57 2.40 6.72
C GLY A 121 -19.22 1.04 6.47
N ALA A 122 -20.48 1.07 6.00
CA ALA A 122 -21.32 -0.10 5.78
C ALA A 122 -20.75 -1.18 4.84
N SER A 123 -19.76 -0.85 4.00
CA SER A 123 -19.14 -1.81 3.08
C SER A 123 -18.17 -2.78 3.75
N GLY A 124 -17.71 -2.51 4.98
CA GLY A 124 -16.66 -3.27 5.64
C GLY A 124 -15.30 -3.19 4.94
N LYS A 125 -15.11 -2.20 4.06
CA LYS A 125 -13.84 -1.95 3.34
C LYS A 125 -13.11 -0.77 3.93
N GLY A 126 -11.79 -0.89 4.06
CA GLY A 126 -10.90 0.15 4.56
C GLY A 126 -9.92 0.60 3.50
N ASN A 127 -9.74 1.91 3.36
CA ASN A 127 -8.68 2.52 2.54
C ASN A 127 -7.89 3.50 3.41
N PHE A 128 -6.66 3.12 3.75
CA PHE A 128 -5.79 3.90 4.62
C PHE A 128 -4.58 4.37 3.81
N SER A 129 -4.11 5.58 4.07
CA SER A 129 -2.95 6.12 3.36
C SER A 129 -2.21 7.09 4.24
N GLY A 130 -0.90 6.89 4.35
CA GLY A 130 -0.02 7.69 5.19
C GLY A 130 1.30 7.96 4.49
N HIS A 131 2.00 8.98 4.97
CA HIS A 131 3.34 9.31 4.53
C HIS A 131 4.23 9.49 5.75
N LEU A 132 5.40 8.85 5.72
CA LEU A 132 6.46 9.01 6.70
C LEU A 132 7.67 9.65 6.02
N HIS A 133 8.06 10.84 6.49
CA HIS A 133 9.18 11.59 5.93
C HIS A 133 10.49 11.16 6.58
N LEU A 134 11.58 11.31 5.82
CA LEU A 134 12.93 11.25 6.37
C LEU A 134 13.06 12.27 7.52
N GLY A 135 13.54 11.82 8.68
CA GLY A 135 13.69 12.62 9.90
C GLY A 135 12.45 12.65 10.79
N ASP A 136 11.32 12.05 10.40
CA ASP A 136 10.15 11.96 11.27
C ASP A 136 10.44 11.06 12.48
N GLY A 137 9.96 11.46 13.66
CA GLY A 137 10.03 10.66 14.87
C GLY A 137 8.97 9.55 14.93
N PHE A 138 9.18 8.58 15.81
CA PHE A 138 8.25 7.48 16.04
C PHE A 138 7.41 7.67 17.28
N ASP A 139 6.21 7.09 17.40
CA ASP A 139 5.35 7.25 18.58
C ASP A 139 5.72 6.29 19.70
N ALA A 140 5.66 4.98 19.42
CA ALA A 140 5.98 3.90 20.36
C ALA A 140 6.05 2.54 19.63
N PRO A 141 6.99 1.66 20.00
CA PRO A 141 8.21 1.97 20.76
C PRO A 141 9.13 2.90 19.95
N ARG A 142 9.97 3.67 20.63
CA ARG A 142 10.94 4.61 20.03
C ARG A 142 12.35 4.03 20.12
N THR A 143 12.62 2.98 19.34
CA THR A 143 13.92 2.29 19.34
C THR A 143 14.91 2.99 18.41
N LEU A 144 14.41 3.45 17.27
CA LEU A 144 15.02 4.44 16.38
C LEU A 144 14.66 5.86 16.83
N THR A 145 15.61 6.79 16.73
CA THR A 145 15.39 8.21 17.05
C THR A 145 14.50 8.90 16.01
N GLU A 146 14.72 8.57 14.74
CA GLU A 146 14.01 9.13 13.58
C GLU A 146 14.03 8.13 12.43
N PHE A 147 13.20 8.36 11.42
CA PHE A 147 13.20 7.57 10.21
C PHE A 147 14.29 8.03 9.23
N ASP A 148 15.32 7.21 9.01
CA ASP A 148 16.53 7.59 8.26
C ASP A 148 16.79 6.76 6.99
N SER A 149 16.05 5.67 6.81
CA SER A 149 16.35 4.59 5.86
C SER A 149 15.19 4.34 4.86
N PRO A 150 14.67 5.37 4.14
CA PRO A 150 13.44 5.24 3.38
C PRO A 150 13.52 4.30 2.17
N LEU A 151 14.73 4.02 1.68
CA LEU A 151 14.97 3.16 0.53
C LEU A 151 15.20 1.69 0.90
N THR A 152 15.68 1.41 2.13
CA THR A 152 16.22 0.11 2.55
C THR A 152 15.44 -0.53 3.69
N ALA A 153 14.82 0.27 4.58
CA ALA A 153 14.15 -0.25 5.76
C ALA A 153 13.05 -1.26 5.43
N GLU A 154 12.97 -2.35 6.19
CA GLU A 154 11.79 -3.20 6.22
C GLU A 154 10.65 -2.47 6.94
N VAL A 155 9.46 -2.50 6.34
CA VAL A 155 8.30 -1.73 6.82
C VAL A 155 7.09 -2.65 6.87
N HIS A 156 6.54 -2.83 8.06
CA HIS A 156 5.23 -3.46 8.22
C HIS A 156 4.17 -2.38 8.39
N LEU A 157 3.01 -2.65 7.79
CA LEU A 157 1.81 -1.84 7.94
C LEU A 157 0.84 -2.65 8.78
N ALA A 158 0.59 -2.20 10.01
CA ALA A 158 -0.28 -2.89 10.95
C ALA A 158 -1.61 -2.14 11.10
N LEU A 159 -2.70 -2.79 10.72
CA LEU A 159 -4.05 -2.28 10.96
C LEU A 159 -4.51 -2.70 12.35
N ARG A 160 -4.94 -1.72 13.15
CA ARG A 160 -5.44 -1.89 14.50
C ARG A 160 -6.90 -1.50 14.58
N THR A 161 -7.71 -2.34 15.23
CA THR A 161 -9.08 -2.01 15.61
C THR A 161 -9.11 -1.34 16.98
N HIS A 162 -10.08 -0.44 17.18
CA HIS A 162 -10.42 0.20 18.46
C HIS A 162 -11.86 -0.09 18.90
N GLY A 163 -12.46 -1.14 18.34
CA GLY A 163 -13.85 -1.52 18.55
C GLY A 163 -14.83 -0.47 17.99
N PRO A 164 -16.10 -0.49 18.45
CA PRO A 164 -17.10 0.50 18.05
C PRO A 164 -16.64 1.94 18.27
N ALA A 165 -17.04 2.84 17.36
CA ALA A 165 -16.80 4.26 17.52
C ALA A 165 -17.52 4.80 18.77
N GLN A 166 -16.76 5.47 19.65
CA GLN A 166 -17.23 5.98 20.93
C GLN A 166 -17.41 7.51 20.86
N PRO A 167 -18.65 8.02 20.93
CA PRO A 167 -18.89 9.46 20.92
C PRO A 167 -18.06 10.19 21.99
N GLY A 168 -17.47 11.32 21.60
CA GLY A 168 -16.63 12.14 22.49
C GLY A 168 -15.14 11.78 22.50
N ILE A 169 -14.75 10.57 22.09
CA ILE A 169 -13.33 10.15 22.04
C ILE A 169 -12.88 9.65 20.66
N ILE A 170 -13.73 9.75 19.62
CA ILE A 170 -13.38 9.36 18.24
C ILE A 170 -12.01 9.91 17.80
N PRO A 171 -11.67 11.20 18.01
CA PRO A 171 -10.35 11.70 17.62
C PRO A 171 -9.19 10.94 18.26
N SER A 172 -9.36 10.48 19.51
CA SER A 172 -8.38 9.65 20.19
C SER A 172 -8.34 8.24 19.60
N GLN A 173 -9.50 7.61 19.36
CA GLN A 173 -9.59 6.27 18.76
C GLN A 173 -8.93 6.19 17.37
N ILE A 174 -9.02 7.25 16.56
CA ILE A 174 -8.52 7.22 15.17
C ILE A 174 -7.15 7.87 14.97
N ASN A 175 -6.48 8.38 16.03
CA ASN A 175 -5.15 9.01 15.91
C ASN A 175 -4.13 8.53 16.95
N THR A 176 -4.48 7.63 17.86
CA THR A 176 -3.57 7.15 18.92
C THR A 176 -3.62 5.64 19.03
N MET A 177 -2.55 5.04 19.56
CA MET A 177 -2.42 3.58 19.64
C MET A 177 -3.45 2.96 20.58
N ASP A 178 -3.73 3.61 21.70
CA ASP A 178 -4.58 3.08 22.77
C ASP A 178 -5.85 3.90 23.01
N GLY A 179 -6.20 4.78 22.08
CA GLY A 179 -7.40 5.60 22.18
C GLY A 179 -8.65 4.75 22.35
N GLY A 180 -9.32 4.89 23.49
CA GLY A 180 -10.54 4.17 23.82
C GLY A 180 -10.35 2.69 24.21
N CYS A 181 -9.12 2.20 24.31
CA CYS A 181 -8.84 0.79 24.62
C CYS A 181 -9.02 0.48 26.10
N THR A 182 -9.72 -0.61 26.41
CA THR A 182 -9.90 -1.16 27.76
C THR A 182 -9.59 -2.66 27.83
N SER A 183 -9.61 -3.34 26.68
CA SER A 183 -9.33 -4.76 26.55
C SER A 183 -8.69 -5.08 25.19
N GLY A 184 -8.31 -6.35 24.98
CA GLY A 184 -7.82 -6.86 23.71
C GLY A 184 -6.39 -7.37 23.76
N PHE A 185 -5.70 -7.32 22.61
CA PHE A 185 -4.41 -7.96 22.41
C PHE A 185 -3.43 -7.05 21.67
N PRO A 186 -2.11 -7.21 21.86
CA PRO A 186 -1.14 -6.58 20.97
C PRO A 186 -1.34 -7.00 19.52
N SER A 187 -1.68 -8.27 19.28
CA SER A 187 -2.06 -8.81 17.97
C SER A 187 -3.08 -9.92 18.17
N GLY A 188 -4.09 -9.96 17.31
CA GLY A 188 -5.23 -10.86 17.47
C GLY A 188 -5.86 -11.23 16.13
N PRO A 189 -6.84 -12.14 16.15
CA PRO A 189 -7.59 -12.49 14.96
C PRO A 189 -8.35 -11.27 14.44
N SER A 190 -8.55 -11.19 13.11
CA SER A 190 -9.30 -10.06 12.53
C SER A 190 -10.74 -9.98 13.01
N LEU A 191 -11.30 -11.13 13.37
CA LEU A 191 -12.59 -11.25 14.04
C LEU A 191 -12.39 -12.09 15.30
N HIS A 192 -12.44 -11.44 16.45
CA HIS A 192 -12.58 -12.03 17.78
C HIS A 192 -14.05 -11.89 18.23
N PRO A 193 -14.58 -12.75 19.11
CA PRO A 193 -15.93 -12.57 19.67
C PRO A 193 -16.16 -11.17 20.24
N ASP A 194 -15.12 -10.56 20.83
CA ASP A 194 -15.19 -9.23 21.42
C ASP A 194 -14.85 -8.09 20.44
N SER A 195 -14.65 -8.37 19.15
CA SER A 195 -14.20 -7.35 18.18
C SER A 195 -15.21 -6.21 17.97
N ASP A 196 -16.48 -6.42 18.32
CA ASP A 196 -17.53 -5.40 18.28
C ASP A 196 -17.89 -4.86 19.68
N GLU A 197 -17.08 -5.17 20.69
CA GLU A 197 -17.26 -4.68 22.05
C GLU A 197 -16.51 -3.37 22.25
N VAL A 198 -17.14 -2.46 23.00
CA VAL A 198 -16.58 -1.13 23.28
C VAL A 198 -15.23 -1.24 23.98
N GLY A 199 -14.20 -0.67 23.36
CA GLY A 199 -12.84 -0.62 23.89
C GLY A 199 -12.01 -1.88 23.69
N TYR A 200 -12.46 -2.83 22.87
CA TYR A 200 -11.61 -3.88 22.36
C TYR A 200 -10.58 -3.32 21.36
N CYS A 201 -9.30 -3.64 21.56
CA CYS A 201 -8.24 -3.23 20.65
C CYS A 201 -7.30 -4.36 20.27
N ALA A 202 -7.00 -4.50 18.97
CA ALA A 202 -6.04 -5.49 18.48
C ALA A 202 -5.44 -5.09 17.13
N ASN A 203 -4.19 -5.45 16.91
CA ASN A 203 -3.62 -5.46 15.55
C ASN A 203 -4.18 -6.69 14.83
N ILE A 204 -4.91 -6.47 13.75
CA ILE A 204 -5.77 -7.49 13.13
C ILE A 204 -5.33 -7.90 11.73
N GLN A 205 -4.65 -7.02 11.00
CA GLN A 205 -4.21 -7.28 9.63
C GLN A 205 -2.83 -6.64 9.43
N VAL A 206 -1.98 -7.29 8.66
CA VAL A 206 -0.60 -6.85 8.42
C VAL A 206 -0.21 -6.98 6.97
N ALA A 207 0.56 -6.01 6.47
CA ALA A 207 1.32 -6.14 5.24
C ALA A 207 2.81 -5.97 5.54
N VAL A 208 3.65 -6.84 4.99
CA VAL A 208 5.10 -6.80 5.17
C VAL A 208 5.73 -6.36 3.85
N HIS A 209 6.35 -5.18 3.85
CA HIS A 209 7.18 -4.70 2.75
C HIS A 209 8.65 -4.94 3.14
N PRO A 210 9.34 -5.91 2.50
CA PRO A 210 10.70 -6.25 2.86
C PRO A 210 11.65 -5.05 2.63
N GLY A 211 12.79 -5.12 3.30
CA GLY A 211 13.93 -4.25 2.98
C GLY A 211 14.50 -4.56 1.59
N ASN A 212 15.23 -3.59 1.02
CA ASN A 212 15.86 -3.70 -0.30
C ASN A 212 17.34 -4.03 -0.23
#